data_AF-A0AAD8B430-F1
#
_entry.id   AF-A0AAD8B430-F1
#
_cell.length_a   1.000
_cell.length_b   1.000
_cell.length_c   1.000
_cell.angle_alpha   90.00
_cell.angle_beta   90.00
_cell.angle_gamma   90.00
#
_symmetry.space_group_name_H-M   'P 1'
#
loop_
_entity.id
_entity.type
_entity.pdbx_description
1 polymer ?
#
loop_
_entity_poly.entity_id
_entity_poly.type
_entity_poly.pdbx_seq_one_letter_code
_entity_poly.pdbx_strand_id
1 'polypeptide(L)'
;QDKACNDGDFCEYKCQCNKPCQDDLKCPDNDTCKPGWFGYRCQYQDLAVFKATLSTNPLGMNISWLTDQNDYTCNTANDLKSVTVTWPELKAIPLIWTRVTVNEP
;
A
#
# COMPACT_ATOMS: atom_id res chain seq x y z
N GLN A 1 4.17 0.66 24.57
CA GLN A 1 4.75 -0.57 24.00
C GLN A 1 3.64 -1.58 23.93
N ASP A 2 3.04 -1.75 22.76
CA ASP A 2 1.99 -2.75 22.56
C ASP A 2 2.66 -4.13 22.53
N LYS A 3 2.48 -4.90 23.62
CA LYS A 3 3.01 -6.25 23.81
C LYS A 3 2.21 -7.29 23.01
N ALA A 4 2.10 -7.11 21.70
CA ALA A 4 1.27 -8.00 20.88
C ALA A 4 1.99 -9.27 20.40
N CYS A 5 3.31 -9.39 20.56
CA CYS A 5 4.09 -10.44 19.90
C CYS A 5 5.26 -10.93 20.75
N ASN A 6 5.50 -12.25 20.76
CA ASN A 6 6.62 -12.89 21.45
C ASN A 6 7.78 -13.21 20.49
N ASP A 7 8.97 -13.47 21.04
CA ASP A 7 10.13 -13.92 20.27
C ASP A 7 9.80 -15.22 19.50
N GLY A 8 9.96 -15.20 18.18
CA GLY A 8 9.63 -16.30 17.28
C GLY A 8 8.25 -16.23 16.62
N ASP A 9 7.40 -15.27 16.99
CA ASP A 9 6.18 -14.99 16.24
C ASP A 9 6.51 -14.33 14.89
N PHE A 10 5.73 -14.65 13.84
CA PHE A 10 5.77 -14.02 12.50
C PHE A 10 5.50 -12.49 12.51
N CYS A 11 5.34 -11.94 13.71
CA CYS A 11 5.18 -10.55 14.07
C CYS A 11 6.46 -9.69 13.98
N GLU A 12 7.60 -10.27 13.63
CA GLU A 12 8.76 -9.46 13.30
C GLU A 12 8.42 -8.62 12.07
N TYR A 13 8.04 -7.36 12.30
CA TYR A 13 7.84 -6.37 11.25
C TYR A 13 9.14 -6.25 10.47
N LYS A 14 9.23 -6.95 9.34
CA LYS A 14 10.32 -6.76 8.39
C LYS A 14 10.06 -5.42 7.72
N CYS A 15 10.80 -4.40 8.14
CA CYS A 15 10.69 -3.09 7.49
C CYS A 15 10.99 -3.23 5.99
N GLN A 16 10.25 -2.49 5.18
CA GLN A 16 10.35 -2.55 3.71
C GLN A 16 10.86 -1.24 3.15
N CYS A 17 12.00 -0.77 3.66
CA CYS A 17 12.70 0.42 3.19
C CYS A 17 13.62 0.09 2.00
N ASN A 18 13.97 1.10 1.18
CA ASN A 18 14.90 0.90 0.07
C ASN A 18 16.32 0.58 0.56
N LYS A 19 16.74 1.15 1.69
CA LYS A 19 17.99 0.83 2.39
C LYS A 19 17.74 -0.14 3.56
N PRO A 20 18.80 -0.76 4.10
CA PRO A 20 18.69 -1.54 5.32
C PRO A 20 18.04 -0.71 6.45
N CYS A 21 17.12 -1.35 7.17
CA CYS A 21 16.43 -0.77 8.31
C CYS A 21 17.42 -0.42 9.43
N GLN A 22 17.11 0.62 10.19
CA GLN A 22 17.77 0.86 11.47
C GLN A 22 17.34 -0.18 12.52
N ASP A 23 18.04 -0.23 13.65
CA ASP A 23 17.76 -1.17 14.75
C ASP A 23 16.34 -1.03 15.31
N ASP A 24 15.74 0.17 15.18
CA ASP A 24 14.36 0.43 15.59
C ASP A 24 13.33 0.11 14.49
N LEU A 25 13.73 -0.58 13.41
CA LEU A 25 12.93 -0.95 12.24
C LEU A 25 12.38 0.23 11.42
N LYS A 26 12.95 1.42 11.56
CA LYS A 26 12.63 2.55 10.69
C LYS A 26 13.54 2.58 9.47
N CYS A 27 13.05 3.28 8.44
CA CYS A 27 13.92 3.70 7.36
C CYS A 27 14.93 4.73 7.88
N PRO A 28 16.18 4.70 7.40
CA PRO A 28 17.13 5.77 7.64
C PRO A 28 16.57 7.15 7.25
N ASP A 29 17.11 8.22 7.85
CA ASP A 29 16.75 9.57 7.46
C ASP A 29 16.99 9.79 5.97
N ASN A 30 16.01 10.42 5.30
CA ASN A 30 15.96 10.59 3.84
C ASN A 30 15.88 9.30 3.01
N ASP A 31 15.47 8.19 3.61
CA ASP A 31 15.08 6.98 2.89
C ASP A 31 13.56 6.86 2.81
N THR A 32 13.07 6.09 1.83
CA THR A 32 11.64 5.87 1.60
C THR A 32 11.31 4.39 1.63
N CYS A 33 10.03 4.09 1.76
CA CYS A 33 9.53 2.74 1.55
C CYS A 33 9.82 2.26 0.13
N LYS A 34 10.01 0.95 -0.02
CA LYS A 34 9.96 0.28 -1.32
C LYS A 34 8.60 0.52 -1.97
N PRO A 35 8.51 0.51 -3.31
CA PRO A 35 7.25 0.54 -4.02
C PRO A 35 6.25 -0.49 -3.46
N GLY A 36 5.00 -0.06 -3.26
CA GLY A 36 3.92 -0.90 -2.73
C GLY A 36 3.91 -1.06 -1.21
N TRP A 37 4.78 -0.36 -0.49
CA TRP A 37 4.82 -0.34 0.98
C TRP A 37 4.71 1.07 1.53
N PHE A 38 4.03 1.22 2.67
CA PHE A 38 3.79 2.53 3.30
C PHE A 38 3.63 2.44 4.83
N GLY A 39 3.50 3.60 5.46
CA GLY A 39 3.36 3.76 6.91
C GLY A 39 4.68 4.04 7.62
N TYR A 40 4.62 4.28 8.94
CA TYR A 40 5.73 4.77 9.75
C TYR A 40 7.03 3.93 9.68
N ARG A 41 6.91 2.63 9.41
CA ARG A 41 8.00 1.64 9.29
C ARG A 41 7.91 0.85 7.99
N CYS A 42 7.18 1.38 7.00
CA CYS A 42 6.84 0.64 5.78
C CYS A 42 6.18 -0.70 6.08
N GLN A 43 5.33 -0.74 7.11
CA GLN A 43 4.74 -1.98 7.61
C GLN A 43 3.46 -2.41 6.88
N TYR A 44 2.88 -1.51 6.07
CA TYR A 44 1.64 -1.77 5.35
C TYR A 44 1.94 -1.95 3.87
N GLN A 45 1.29 -2.93 3.25
CA GLN A 45 1.42 -3.23 1.83
C GLN A 45 0.17 -2.81 1.07
N ASP A 46 0.34 -2.30 -0.14
CA ASP A 46 -0.76 -1.95 -1.03
C ASP A 46 -1.48 -3.20 -1.54
N LEU A 47 -2.61 -3.51 -0.89
CA LEU A 47 -3.44 -4.67 -1.22
C LEU A 47 -4.12 -4.55 -2.58
N ALA A 48 -4.31 -3.33 -3.09
CA ALA A 48 -4.88 -3.10 -4.42
C ALA A 48 -4.05 -3.73 -5.55
N VAL A 49 -2.77 -4.08 -5.28
CA VAL A 49 -1.88 -4.74 -6.25
C VAL A 49 -1.76 -6.25 -6.01
N PHE A 50 -2.23 -6.75 -4.87
CA PHE A 50 -2.13 -8.17 -4.53
C PHE A 50 -3.41 -8.92 -4.89
N LYS A 51 -3.42 -9.57 -6.07
CA LYS A 51 -4.52 -10.42 -6.57
C LYS A 51 -5.89 -9.72 -6.63
N ALA A 52 -5.94 -8.40 -6.54
CA ALA A 52 -7.18 -7.65 -6.66
C ALA A 52 -7.58 -7.54 -8.14
N THR A 53 -8.89 -7.56 -8.39
CA THR A 53 -9.46 -7.16 -9.67
C THR A 53 -10.06 -5.77 -9.52
N LEU A 54 -9.73 -4.86 -10.44
CA LEU A 54 -10.26 -3.50 -10.45
C LEU A 54 -11.31 -3.36 -11.56
N SER A 55 -12.39 -2.65 -11.27
CA SER A 55 -13.42 -2.26 -12.22
C SER A 55 -13.72 -0.77 -12.08
N THR A 56 -14.04 -0.11 -13.18
CA THR A 56 -14.22 1.35 -13.25
C THR A 56 -15.64 1.73 -13.66
N ASN A 57 -16.06 2.93 -13.27
CA ASN A 57 -17.23 3.59 -13.81
C ASN A 57 -16.82 4.97 -14.34
N PRO A 58 -16.93 5.24 -15.66
CA PRO A 58 -17.38 4.33 -16.73
C PRO A 58 -16.47 3.12 -16.96
N LEU A 59 -17.05 2.01 -17.44
CA LEU A 59 -16.33 0.75 -17.66
C LEU A 59 -15.24 0.88 -18.72
N GLY A 60 -14.09 0.24 -18.48
CA GLY A 60 -13.00 0.14 -19.45
C GLY A 60 -12.04 1.33 -19.46
N MET A 61 -12.15 2.25 -18.50
CA MET A 61 -11.14 3.31 -18.32
C MET A 61 -9.76 2.71 -18.04
N ASN A 62 -8.73 3.30 -18.63
CA ASN A 62 -7.35 2.96 -18.30
C ASN A 62 -6.98 3.53 -16.92
N ILE A 63 -6.79 2.61 -15.98
CA ILE A 63 -6.43 2.89 -14.58
C ILE A 63 -5.16 2.15 -14.14
N SER A 64 -4.25 1.84 -15.06
CA SER A 64 -3.01 1.12 -14.72
C SER A 64 -2.19 1.82 -13.63
N TRP A 65 -2.28 3.16 -13.58
CA TRP A 65 -1.67 4.02 -12.58
C TRP A 65 -2.21 3.86 -11.15
N LEU A 66 -3.37 3.22 -10.94
CA LEU A 66 -3.85 2.87 -9.59
C LEU A 66 -3.12 1.66 -8.99
N THR A 67 -2.36 0.93 -9.82
CA THR A 67 -1.76 -0.36 -9.46
C THR A 67 -0.26 -0.43 -9.74
N ASP A 68 0.35 0.68 -10.17
CA ASP A 68 1.77 0.74 -10.55
C ASP A 68 2.73 0.89 -9.35
N GLN A 69 2.19 0.92 -8.13
CA GLN A 69 2.94 1.05 -6.87
C GLN A 69 3.82 2.31 -6.80
N ASN A 70 3.46 3.36 -7.54
CA ASN A 70 4.22 4.60 -7.61
C ASN A 70 3.35 5.80 -7.21
N ASP A 71 3.62 6.37 -6.04
CA ASP A 71 2.87 7.53 -5.54
C ASP A 71 3.06 8.81 -6.38
N TYR A 72 4.04 8.85 -7.29
CA TYR A 72 4.34 10.03 -8.12
C TYR A 72 3.68 10.01 -9.50
N THR A 73 3.10 8.88 -9.93
CA THR A 73 2.42 8.74 -11.22
C THR A 73 0.94 9.15 -11.14
N CYS A 74 0.61 10.10 -10.27
CA CYS A 74 -0.74 10.64 -10.15
C CYS A 74 -1.27 11.11 -11.52
N ASN A 75 -2.38 10.52 -11.94
CA ASN A 75 -3.06 10.87 -13.18
C ASN A 75 -4.36 11.62 -12.91
N THR A 76 -4.70 12.52 -13.82
CA THR A 76 -5.99 13.21 -13.79
C THR A 76 -7.02 12.38 -14.54
N ALA A 77 -8.05 11.92 -13.85
CA ALA A 77 -9.13 11.12 -14.43
C ALA A 77 -10.47 11.82 -14.23
N ASN A 78 -10.71 12.88 -15.02
CA ASN A 78 -11.87 13.77 -14.85
C ASN A 78 -13.23 13.06 -14.96
N ASP A 79 -13.30 11.99 -15.75
CA ASP A 79 -14.53 11.22 -15.97
C ASP A 79 -14.67 10.01 -15.03
N LEU A 80 -13.65 9.73 -14.20
CA LEU A 80 -13.67 8.58 -13.29
C LEU A 80 -14.58 8.88 -12.10
N LYS A 81 -15.67 8.12 -11.97
CA LYS A 81 -16.65 8.29 -10.90
C LYS A 81 -16.40 7.36 -9.72
N SER A 82 -16.05 6.11 -10.02
CA SER A 82 -15.79 5.11 -8.98
C SER A 82 -14.84 4.02 -9.48
N VAL A 83 -14.11 3.45 -8.55
CA VAL A 83 -13.28 2.25 -8.74
C VAL A 83 -13.72 1.21 -7.72
N THR A 84 -14.05 0.01 -8.19
CA THR A 84 -14.37 -1.13 -7.35
C THR A 84 -13.18 -2.06 -7.32
N VAL A 85 -12.71 -2.40 -6.12
CA VAL A 85 -11.58 -3.31 -5.89
C VAL A 85 -12.12 -4.58 -5.26
N THR A 86 -11.83 -5.73 -5.88
CA THR A 86 -12.34 -7.04 -5.45
C THR A 86 -11.21 -8.03 -5.26
N TRP A 87 -11.13 -8.68 -4.11
CA TRP A 87 -10.17 -9.74 -3.84
C TRP A 87 -10.87 -11.12 -3.91
N PRO A 88 -10.37 -12.07 -4.72
CA PRO A 88 -11.02 -13.36 -4.93
C PRO A 88 -10.86 -14.32 -3.73
N GLU A 89 -9.79 -14.16 -2.94
CA GLU A 89 -9.56 -14.96 -1.74
C GLU A 89 -10.13 -14.24 -0.51
N LEU A 90 -11.33 -14.66 -0.08
CA LEU A 90 -12.02 -14.23 1.14
C LEU A 90 -11.32 -14.69 2.45
N LYS A 91 -9.99 -14.78 2.49
CA LYS A 91 -9.32 -14.77 3.79
C LYS A 91 -9.45 -13.34 4.29
N ALA A 92 -10.37 -13.12 5.24
CA ALA A 92 -10.66 -11.83 5.85
C ALA A 92 -9.38 -10.99 5.96
N ILE A 93 -9.17 -10.09 4.98
CA ILE A 93 -8.01 -9.23 4.98
C ILE A 93 -8.38 -8.10 5.94
N PRO A 94 -7.74 -7.99 7.12
CA PRO A 94 -8.06 -6.91 8.03
C PRO A 94 -7.60 -5.62 7.38
N LEU A 95 -8.54 -4.87 6.79
CA LEU A 95 -8.32 -3.53 6.26
C LEU A 95 -8.19 -2.57 7.44
N ILE A 96 -7.02 -2.58 8.07
CA ILE A 96 -6.72 -1.74 9.24
C ILE A 96 -6.46 -0.28 8.84
N TRP A 97 -6.01 -0.04 7.61
CA TRP A 97 -5.72 1.28 7.08
C TRP A 97 -6.11 1.37 5.61
N THR A 98 -6.55 2.56 5.20
CA THR A 98 -6.74 2.91 3.79
C THR A 98 -5.97 4.20 3.55
N ARG A 99 -5.19 4.23 2.46
CA ARG A 99 -4.44 5.41 2.03
C ARG A 99 -4.94 5.83 0.67
N VAL A 100 -5.05 7.14 0.48
CA VAL A 100 -5.26 7.76 -0.83
C VAL A 100 -4.18 8.84 -0.98
N THR A 101 -3.39 8.76 -2.04
CA THR A 101 -2.42 9.79 -2.40
C THR A 101 -3.05 10.71 -3.44
N VAL A 102 -3.07 12.01 -3.17
CA VAL A 102 -3.53 13.05 -4.10
C VAL A 102 -2.42 14.08 -4.27
N ASN A 103 -2.21 14.58 -5.48
CA ASN A 103 -1.39 15.77 -5.68
C ASN A 103 -2.19 16.98 -5.21
N GLU A 104 -1.64 17.76 -4.27
CA GLU A 104 -2.20 19.06 -3.94
C GLU A 104 -2.05 20.01 -5.16
N PRO A 105 -3.07 20.83 -5.48
CA PRO A 105 -2.99 21.82 -6.57
C PRO A 105 -1.94 22.90 -6.35
#